data_AF-A0A0L0EZQ4-F1
#
_entry.id   AF-A0A0L0EZQ4-F1
#
_cell.length_a   1.000
_cell.length_b   1.000
_cell.length_c   1.000
_cell.angle_alpha   90.00
_cell.angle_beta   90.00
_cell.angle_gamma   90.00
#
_symmetry.space_group_name_H-M   'P 1'
#
loop_
_entity.id
_entity.type
_entity.pdbx_description
1 polymer ?
#
loop_
_entity_poly.entity_id
_entity_poly.type
_entity_poly.pdbx_seq_one_letter_code
_entity_poly.pdbx_strand_id
1 'polypeptide(L)'
;DIEYTIGLAKEIQQQVINRKLHPSVRTFYNRTAFQHPTSQEVRISLDTELTMIKERNMTNGDWRRKEVGVDFPFSYVDADDIERFPYAVLGMLYKCI
;
A
#
# COMPACT_ATOMS: atom_id res chain seq x y z
N ASP A 1 -20.28 11.98 -5.57
CA ASP A 1 -21.39 12.32 -4.65
C ASP A 1 -20.79 12.57 -3.27
N ILE A 2 -21.02 13.74 -2.70
CA ILE A 2 -20.42 14.16 -1.42
C ILE A 2 -21.00 13.36 -0.26
N GLU A 3 -22.29 13.03 -0.32
CA GLU A 3 -22.97 12.27 0.75
C GLU A 3 -22.38 10.87 0.89
N TYR A 4 -22.13 10.20 -0.23
CA TYR A 4 -21.47 8.89 -0.26
C TYR A 4 -20.08 8.94 0.39
N THR A 5 -19.25 9.92 0.03
CA THR A 5 -17.89 10.06 0.59
C THR A 5 -17.93 10.30 2.10
N ILE A 6 -18.87 11.12 2.58
CA ILE A 6 -19.06 11.35 4.02
C ILE A 6 -19.50 10.07 4.73
N GLY A 7 -20.44 9.32 4.14
CA GLY A 7 -20.89 8.03 4.65
C GLY A 7 -19.73 7.04 4.80
N LEU A 8 -18.94 6.87 3.74
CA LEU A 8 -17.78 5.98 3.72
C LEU A 8 -16.72 6.40 4.75
N ALA A 9 -16.41 7.70 4.87
CA ALA A 9 -15.43 8.17 5.85
C ALA A 9 -15.86 7.87 7.29
N LYS A 10 -17.16 8.05 7.61
CA LYS A 10 -17.72 7.70 8.93
C LYS A 10 -17.60 6.22 9.21
N GLU A 11 -17.92 5.37 8.23
CA GLU A 11 -17.81 3.92 8.38
C GLU A 11 -16.36 3.49 8.64
N ILE A 12 -15.40 3.98 7.85
CA ILE A 12 -13.97 3.70 8.04
C ILE A 12 -13.52 4.13 9.43
N GLN A 13 -13.86 5.35 9.87
CA GLN A 13 -13.51 5.85 11.20
C GLN A 13 -14.08 4.95 12.31
N GLN A 14 -15.34 4.54 12.19
CA GLN A 14 -15.98 3.64 13.15
C GLN A 14 -15.27 2.28 13.20
N GLN A 15 -14.90 1.70 12.05
CA GLN A 15 -14.17 0.42 12.03
C GLN A 15 -12.79 0.54 12.67
N VAL A 16 -12.06 1.64 12.42
CA VAL A 16 -10.75 1.90 13.03
C VAL A 16 -10.86 1.97 14.56
N ILE A 17 -11.84 2.73 15.09
CA ILE A 17 -12.06 2.88 16.52
C ILE A 17 -12.52 1.57 17.16
N ASN A 18 -13.57 0.96 16.62
CA ASN A 18 -14.22 -0.21 17.22
C ASN A 18 -13.30 -1.42 17.28
N ARG A 19 -12.48 -1.63 16.24
CA ARG A 19 -11.53 -2.74 16.16
C ARG A 19 -10.15 -2.38 16.71
N LYS A 20 -9.96 -1.15 17.18
CA LYS A 20 -8.67 -0.62 17.68
C LYS A 20 -7.53 -0.81 16.66
N LEU A 21 -7.82 -0.51 15.39
CA LEU A 21 -6.85 -0.67 14.31
C LEU A 21 -5.73 0.36 14.47
N HIS A 22 -4.50 -0.07 14.20
CA HIS A 22 -3.30 0.76 14.21
C HIS A 22 -2.39 0.39 13.03
N PRO A 23 -1.47 1.27 12.61
CA PRO A 23 -0.44 0.91 11.63
C PRO A 23 0.29 -0.37 12.07
N SER A 24 0.50 -1.28 11.12
CA SER A 24 1.07 -2.61 11.43
C SER A 24 2.20 -2.97 10.47
N VAL A 25 1.94 -2.89 9.17
CA VAL A 25 2.91 -3.13 8.10
C VAL A 25 2.73 -2.06 7.02
N ARG A 26 3.85 -1.58 6.48
CA ARG A 26 3.91 -0.75 5.26
C ARG A 26 4.35 -1.64 4.11
N THR A 27 3.68 -1.53 2.97
CA THR A 27 4.12 -2.14 1.72
C THR A 27 4.47 -1.01 0.74
N PHE A 28 5.72 -0.96 0.31
CA PHE A 28 6.25 -0.01 -0.68
C PHE A 28 6.59 -0.75 -1.97
N TYR A 29 6.31 -0.14 -3.13
CA TYR A 29 6.70 -0.64 -4.44
C TYR A 29 6.61 0.49 -5.48
N ASN A 30 7.33 0.35 -6.58
CA ASN A 30 7.20 1.21 -7.76
C ASN A 30 6.31 0.51 -8.80
N ARG A 31 5.19 1.14 -9.17
CA ARG A 31 4.21 0.57 -10.10
C ARG A 31 4.36 1.16 -11.49
N THR A 32 4.54 0.30 -12.47
CA THR A 32 4.33 0.62 -13.89
C THR A 32 3.01 0.01 -14.35
N ALA A 33 2.10 0.81 -14.89
CA ALA A 33 0.81 0.36 -15.38
C ALA A 33 0.73 0.44 -16.91
N PHE A 34 0.20 -0.61 -17.53
CA PHE A 34 0.00 -0.74 -18.96
C PHE A 34 -1.48 -0.94 -19.24
N GLN A 35 -2.06 -0.02 -20.01
CA GLN A 35 -3.44 -0.10 -20.45
C GLN A 35 -3.57 0.58 -21.81
N HIS A 36 -4.31 -0.05 -22.71
CA HIS A 36 -4.69 0.60 -23.97
C HIS A 36 -5.66 1.77 -23.68
N PRO A 37 -5.43 3.00 -24.18
CA PRO A 37 -6.25 4.16 -23.82
C PRO A 37 -7.76 3.99 -24.08
N THR A 38 -8.10 3.25 -25.14
CA THR A 38 -9.50 3.07 -25.58
C THR A 38 -10.06 1.66 -25.34
N SER A 39 -9.26 0.73 -24.79
CA SER A 39 -9.73 -0.62 -24.48
C SER A 39 -9.54 -0.94 -23.00
N GLN A 40 -10.50 -1.66 -22.43
CA GLN A 40 -10.46 -2.13 -21.04
C GLN A 40 -10.39 -3.66 -20.95
N GLU A 41 -10.16 -4.34 -22.08
CA GLU A 41 -10.13 -5.81 -22.14
C GLU A 41 -9.00 -6.38 -21.28
N VAL A 42 -7.85 -5.73 -21.31
CA VAL A 42 -6.66 -6.10 -20.53
C VAL A 42 -6.06 -4.87 -19.87
N ARG A 43 -5.74 -4.99 -18.58
CA ARG A 43 -4.90 -4.05 -17.84
C ARG A 43 -3.79 -4.82 -17.14
N ILE A 44 -2.55 -4.37 -17.30
CA ILE A 44 -1.38 -5.01 -16.70
C ILE A 44 -0.73 -4.01 -15.74
N SER A 45 -0.27 -4.48 -14.58
CA SER A 45 0.56 -3.71 -13.65
C SER A 45 1.81 -4.51 -13.29
N LEU A 46 2.97 -3.87 -13.28
CA LEU A 46 4.22 -4.43 -12.80
C LEU A 46 4.70 -3.63 -11.59
N ASP A 47 4.81 -4.29 -10.45
CA ASP A 47 5.31 -3.71 -9.20
C ASP A 47 6.74 -4.19 -8.93
N THR A 48 7.70 -3.28 -8.93
CA THR A 48 9.11 -3.55 -8.63
C THR A 48 9.50 -3.02 -7.25
N GLU A 49 10.64 -3.47 -6.73
CA GLU A 49 11.21 -3.00 -5.44
C GLU A 49 10.26 -3.18 -4.26
N LEU A 50 9.46 -4.25 -4.31
CA LEU A 50 8.45 -4.56 -3.31
C LEU A 50 9.11 -4.79 -1.95
N THR A 51 8.76 -3.94 -0.99
CA THR A 51 9.37 -3.92 0.34
C THR A 51 8.29 -3.84 1.40
N MET A 52 8.36 -4.72 2.39
CA MET A 52 7.49 -4.71 3.57
C MET A 52 8.28 -4.20 4.77
N ILE A 53 7.76 -3.19 5.46
CA ILE A 53 8.40 -2.57 6.62
C ILE A 53 7.44 -2.64 7.80
N LYS A 54 7.93 -3.07 8.96
CA LYS A 54 7.15 -3.11 10.18
C LYS A 54 6.84 -1.70 10.67
N GLU A 55 5.57 -1.48 11.01
CA GLU A 55 5.04 -0.22 11.54
C GLU A 55 4.46 -0.39 12.96
N ARG A 56 4.12 -1.63 13.35
CA ARG A 56 3.46 -1.92 14.63
C ARG A 56 4.32 -1.44 15.81
N ASN A 57 3.74 -0.57 16.65
CA ASN A 57 4.38 0.03 17.83
C ASN A 57 5.61 0.91 17.52
N MET A 58 5.84 1.28 16.25
CA MET A 58 7.01 2.07 15.83
C MET A 58 6.65 3.47 15.35
N THR A 59 5.35 3.80 15.26
CA THR A 59 4.90 5.09 14.72
C THR A 59 4.87 6.23 15.73
N ASN A 60 5.15 5.97 17.02
CA ASN A 60 5.14 6.99 18.09
C ASN A 60 3.81 7.79 18.17
N GLY A 61 2.69 7.14 17.89
CA GLY A 61 1.36 7.76 17.90
C GLY A 61 0.95 8.42 16.56
N ASP A 62 1.83 8.45 15.57
CA ASP A 62 1.50 8.86 14.20
C ASP A 62 0.88 7.70 13.39
N TRP A 63 0.36 8.04 12.21
CA TRP A 63 -0.20 7.07 11.25
C TRP A 63 0.86 6.29 10.45
N ARG A 64 2.14 6.71 10.54
CA ARG A 64 3.30 6.03 9.95
C ARG A 64 4.60 6.40 10.66
N ARG A 65 5.62 5.57 10.53
CA ARG A 65 7.03 5.89 10.79
C ARG A 65 7.49 7.07 9.92
N LYS A 66 7.91 8.17 10.55
CA LYS A 66 8.28 9.44 9.88
C LYS A 66 9.66 9.40 9.25
N GLU A 67 10.55 8.61 9.81
CA GLU A 67 11.92 8.40 9.33
C GLU A 67 11.96 7.57 8.05
N VAL A 68 10.93 6.75 7.79
CA VAL A 68 10.85 5.95 6.57
C VAL A 68 10.16 6.77 5.47
N GLY A 69 10.92 7.11 4.44
CA GLY A 69 10.46 7.87 3.28
C GLY A 69 9.97 7.01 2.13
N VAL A 70 10.46 7.34 0.93
CA VAL A 70 10.25 6.63 -0.35
C VAL A 70 11.59 6.25 -1.00
N ASP A 71 12.65 6.32 -0.21
CA ASP A 71 14.06 6.16 -0.58
C ASP A 71 14.48 4.69 -0.44
N PHE A 72 13.95 3.85 -1.33
CA PHE A 72 14.44 2.49 -1.52
C PHE A 72 15.97 2.52 -1.76
N PRO A 73 16.77 1.62 -1.15
CA PRO A 73 16.37 0.38 -0.49
C PRO A 73 16.16 0.47 1.03
N PHE A 74 16.00 1.67 1.60
CA PHE A 74 15.79 1.88 3.04
C PHE A 74 16.89 1.24 3.91
N SER A 75 18.16 1.42 3.53
CA SER A 75 19.30 0.77 4.20
C SER A 75 19.46 1.14 5.69
N TYR A 76 18.80 2.20 6.12
CA TYR A 76 18.77 2.66 7.52
C TYR A 76 17.73 1.95 8.39
N VAL A 77 16.86 1.13 7.81
CA VAL A 77 15.88 0.35 8.56
C VAL A 77 16.52 -0.95 9.03
N ASP A 78 16.37 -1.27 10.32
CA ASP A 78 16.87 -2.50 10.93
C ASP A 78 16.40 -3.74 10.16
N ALA A 79 17.32 -4.69 9.97
CA ALA A 79 17.09 -5.88 9.15
C ALA A 79 15.91 -6.74 9.62
N ASP A 80 15.62 -6.77 10.93
CA ASP A 80 14.48 -7.50 11.51
C ASP A 80 13.12 -6.81 11.27
N ASP A 81 13.12 -5.56 10.84
CA ASP A 81 11.92 -4.75 10.63
C ASP A 81 11.63 -4.51 9.13
N ILE A 82 12.41 -5.09 8.22
CA ILE A 82 12.28 -4.91 6.77
C ILE A 82 12.48 -6.22 5.99
N GLU A 83 11.55 -6.50 5.09
CA GLU A 83 11.63 -7.60 4.13
C GLU A 83 11.63 -7.02 2.71
N ARG A 84 12.69 -7.31 1.95
CA ARG A 84 12.83 -6.88 0.55
C ARG A 84 12.51 -8.07 -0.33
N PHE A 85 11.33 -8.06 -0.93
CA PHE A 85 10.88 -9.18 -1.74
C PHE A 85 11.74 -9.31 -3.01
N PRO A 86 12.30 -10.49 -3.29
CA PRO A 86 13.33 -10.65 -4.31
C PRO A 86 12.80 -10.60 -5.75
N TYR A 87 11.48 -10.51 -5.95
CA TYR A 87 10.85 -10.53 -7.26
C TYR A 87 9.98 -9.29 -7.50
N ALA A 88 9.62 -9.07 -8.75
CA ALA A 88 8.54 -8.16 -9.11
C ALA A 88 7.19 -8.89 -9.09
N VAL A 89 6.10 -8.16 -8.83
CA VAL A 89 4.73 -8.68 -8.89
C VAL A 89 4.07 -8.19 -10.18
N LEU A 90 3.67 -9.13 -11.04
CA LEU A 90 2.90 -8.85 -12.25
C LEU A 90 1.41 -9.12 -11.99
N GLY A 91 0.60 -8.08 -12.07
CA GLY A 91 -0.86 -8.16 -12.00
C GLY A 91 -1.47 -8.06 -13.39
N MET A 92 -2.44 -8.93 -13.69
CA MET A 92 -3.22 -8.90 -14.93
C MET A 92 -4.71 -8.89 -14.59
N LEU A 93 -5.43 -7.90 -15.12
CA LEU A 93 -6.87 -7.80 -15.00
C LEU A 93 -7.48 -7.98 -16.39
N TYR A 94 -8.28 -9.02 -16.51
CA TYR A 94 -9.06 -9.32 -17.70
C TYR A 94 -10.50 -8.92 -17.44
N LYS A 95 -11.10 -8.18 -18.37
CA LYS A 95 -12.53 -7.92 -18.34
C LYS A 95 -13.23 -9.01 -19.14
N CYS A 96 -13.83 -9.98 -18.45
CA CYS A 96 -14.79 -10.88 -19.10
C CYS A 96 -16.02 -10.08 -19.51
N ILE A 97 -16.46 -10.32 -20.75
CA ILE A 97 -17.65 -9.74 -21.39
C ILE A 97 -18.87 -10.57 -20.99
#